data_AF-A0A430PX82-F1
#
_entry.id   AF-A0A430PX82-F1
#
_cell.length_a   1.000
_cell.length_b   1.000
_cell.length_c   1.000
_cell.angle_alpha   90.00
_cell.angle_beta   90.00
_cell.angle_gamma   90.00
#
_symmetry.space_group_name_H-M   'P 1'
#
loop_
_entity.id
_entity.type
_entity.pdbx_description
1 polymer ?
#
loop_
_entity_poly.entity_id
_entity_poly.type
_entity_poly.pdbx_seq_one_letter_code
_entity_poly.pdbx_strand_id
1 'polypeptide(L)'
;MGARREEPELRKKRRPTVDHNDWNVEIPSSFDSRKKWPRCKSIATIRDQSRCGSCWAFGAVEAMSDRTCIQSRGRQSVELSAVDLVSCCRGCGFGCDGGFLGPAWDYWVEEGIVTGSSKENHTGCQPYPFPKCEHHAIGKYPACGKKIYKTPRCKMTCQKSYKIPYAKDKHVGNVLDNVTI
;
A
#
# COMPACT_ATOMS: atom_id res chain seq x y z
N MET A 1 10.29 14.78 3.40
CA MET A 1 10.45 13.37 2.96
C MET A 1 9.07 12.81 2.68
N GLY A 2 8.91 12.00 1.63
CA GLY A 2 7.59 11.48 1.24
C GLY A 2 7.48 11.21 -0.25
N ALA A 3 6.24 11.17 -0.75
CA ALA A 3 5.95 10.88 -2.16
C ALA A 3 6.57 11.93 -3.10
N ARG A 4 7.06 11.45 -4.25
CA ARG A 4 7.62 12.26 -5.34
C ARG A 4 6.91 11.90 -6.65
N ARG A 5 6.93 12.83 -7.60
CA ARG A 5 6.41 12.59 -8.96
C ARG A 5 7.40 11.72 -9.73
N GLU A 6 6.88 10.70 -10.39
CA GLU A 6 7.62 9.96 -11.41
C GLU A 6 7.88 10.87 -12.62
N GLU A 7 9.00 10.65 -13.31
CA GLU A 7 9.30 11.37 -14.55
C GLU A 7 8.18 11.15 -15.59
N PRO A 8 7.67 12.20 -16.25
CA PRO A 8 6.50 12.09 -17.13
C PRO A 8 6.65 11.04 -18.23
N GLU A 9 7.83 10.96 -18.86
CA GLU A 9 8.07 10.05 -19.98
C GLU A 9 8.15 8.59 -19.51
N LEU A 10 8.75 8.34 -18.33
CA LEU A 10 8.71 7.01 -17.69
C LEU A 10 7.28 6.63 -17.32
N ARG A 11 6.51 7.56 -16.74
CA ARG A 11 5.12 7.32 -16.34
C ARG A 11 4.24 6.90 -17.52
N LYS A 12 4.39 7.57 -18.67
CA LYS A 12 3.65 7.27 -19.91
C LYS A 12 4.10 5.95 -20.54
N LYS A 13 5.41 5.68 -20.53
CA LYS A 13 5.99 4.47 -21.15
C LYS A 13 5.66 3.20 -20.37
N ARG A 14 5.67 3.26 -19.03
CA ARG A 14 5.48 2.09 -18.16
C ARG A 14 4.05 1.58 -18.16
N ARG A 15 3.08 2.47 -18.25
CA ARG A 15 1.66 2.14 -18.07
C ARG A 15 0.76 2.94 -18.99
N PRO A 16 -0.29 2.33 -19.55
CA PRO A 16 -1.35 3.06 -20.21
C PRO A 16 -2.04 4.02 -19.22
N THR A 17 -2.76 5.00 -19.78
CA THR A 17 -3.62 5.90 -19.01
C THR A 17 -5.06 5.67 -19.44
N VAL A 18 -5.94 5.42 -18.49
CA VAL A 18 -7.38 5.23 -18.71
C VAL A 18 -8.15 6.48 -18.32
N ASP A 19 -9.10 6.86 -19.18
CA ASP A 19 -9.98 8.02 -19.01
C ASP A 19 -11.46 7.65 -18.85
N HIS A 20 -11.83 6.41 -19.17
CA HIS A 20 -13.21 5.90 -19.11
C HIS A 20 -14.22 6.65 -20.00
N ASN A 21 -13.77 7.33 -21.07
CA ASN A 21 -14.64 8.09 -21.98
C ASN A 21 -15.70 7.23 -22.68
N ASP A 22 -15.43 5.94 -22.90
CA ASP A 22 -16.37 5.01 -23.52
C ASP A 22 -17.42 4.45 -22.53
N TRP A 23 -17.34 4.81 -21.24
CA TRP A 23 -18.22 4.27 -20.22
C TRP A 23 -19.31 5.27 -19.81
N ASN A 24 -20.45 5.19 -20.51
CA ASN A 24 -21.63 6.00 -20.23
C ASN A 24 -22.36 5.52 -18.97
N VAL A 25 -21.92 6.00 -17.81
CA VAL A 25 -22.56 5.73 -16.51
C VAL A 25 -22.94 7.05 -15.83
N GLU A 26 -24.08 7.07 -15.16
CA GLU A 26 -24.46 8.21 -14.33
C GLU A 26 -23.55 8.27 -13.09
N ILE A 27 -22.77 9.35 -12.98
CA ILE A 27 -21.90 9.58 -11.83
C ILE A 27 -22.75 10.19 -10.70
N PRO A 28 -22.89 9.51 -9.54
CA PRO A 28 -23.70 10.03 -8.45
C PRO A 28 -23.05 11.30 -7.85
N SER A 29 -23.88 12.19 -7.31
CA SER A 29 -23.42 13.41 -6.62
C SER A 29 -22.55 13.15 -5.39
N SER A 30 -22.61 11.93 -4.83
CA SER A 30 -21.72 11.48 -3.77
C SER A 30 -21.40 9.99 -3.90
N PHE A 31 -20.19 9.62 -3.51
CA PHE A 31 -19.74 8.23 -3.53
C PHE A 31 -18.86 7.94 -2.32
N ASP A 32 -19.13 6.82 -1.64
CA ASP A 32 -18.33 6.35 -0.50
C ASP A 32 -18.07 4.84 -0.68
N SER A 33 -16.80 4.48 -0.91
CA SER A 33 -16.38 3.09 -1.09
C SER A 33 -16.75 2.21 0.11
N ARG A 34 -16.76 2.76 1.33
CA ARG A 34 -17.13 2.02 2.55
C ARG A 34 -18.60 1.61 2.53
N LYS A 35 -19.45 2.43 1.91
CA LYS A 35 -20.89 2.16 1.73
C LYS A 35 -21.14 1.18 0.59
N LYS A 36 -20.39 1.28 -0.52
CA LYS A 36 -20.56 0.39 -1.68
C LYS A 36 -20.03 -1.02 -1.41
N TRP A 37 -18.95 -1.16 -0.64
CA TRP A 37 -18.31 -2.45 -0.36
C TRP A 37 -18.11 -2.68 1.16
N PRO A 38 -19.19 -2.76 1.97
CA PRO A 38 -19.11 -2.82 3.43
C PRO A 38 -18.50 -4.12 4.00
N ARG A 39 -18.40 -5.16 3.16
CA ARG A 39 -17.73 -6.43 3.49
C ARG A 39 -16.21 -6.33 3.41
N CYS A 40 -15.67 -5.34 2.70
CA CYS A 40 -14.23 -5.11 2.57
C CYS A 40 -13.74 -4.18 3.67
N LYS A 41 -13.27 -4.77 4.78
CA LYS A 41 -12.90 -4.03 6.00
C LYS A 41 -11.69 -3.11 5.84
N SER A 42 -10.80 -3.43 4.91
CA SER A 42 -9.62 -2.61 4.58
C SER A 42 -9.99 -1.17 4.19
N ILE A 43 -11.13 -0.96 3.54
CA ILE A 43 -11.57 0.36 3.04
C ILE A 43 -11.80 1.36 4.18
N ALA A 44 -12.20 0.86 5.35
CA ALA A 44 -12.42 1.68 6.55
C ALA A 44 -11.23 1.66 7.52
N THR A 45 -10.12 1.01 7.15
CA THR A 45 -8.96 0.85 8.02
C THR A 45 -8.00 2.02 7.83
N ILE A 46 -7.76 2.77 8.90
CA ILE A 46 -6.73 3.81 8.94
C ILE A 46 -5.44 3.22 9.50
N ARG A 47 -4.34 3.40 8.77
CA ARG A 47 -3.01 2.94 9.16
C ARG A 47 -2.10 4.12 9.52
N ASP A 48 -0.93 3.80 10.06
CA ASP A 48 0.06 4.78 10.50
C ASP A 48 1.45 4.41 9.94
N GLN A 49 2.00 5.31 9.13
CA GLN A 49 3.34 5.13 8.53
C GLN A 49 4.48 5.32 9.54
N SER A 50 4.18 5.78 10.75
CA SER A 50 5.12 6.10 11.81
C SER A 50 6.15 7.15 11.36
N ARG A 51 7.33 7.13 11.96
CA ARG A 51 8.45 8.03 11.66
C ARG A 51 9.22 7.60 10.40
N CYS A 52 8.51 7.28 9.33
CA CYS A 52 9.06 6.82 8.06
C CYS A 52 8.29 7.51 6.93
N GLY A 53 8.99 8.09 5.94
CA GLY A 53 8.39 8.76 4.78
C GLY A 53 7.82 7.79 3.73
N SER A 54 7.12 6.75 4.18
CA SER A 54 6.60 5.64 3.39
C SER A 54 5.15 5.83 2.91
N CYS A 55 4.62 7.07 2.90
CA CYS A 55 3.26 7.35 2.45
C CYS A 55 2.93 6.78 1.05
N TRP A 56 3.92 6.78 0.15
CA TRP A 56 3.81 6.21 -1.20
C TRP A 56 3.49 4.71 -1.18
N ALA A 57 4.04 3.97 -0.21
CA ALA A 57 3.81 2.56 -0.03
C ALA A 57 2.50 2.29 0.72
N PHE A 58 2.18 3.10 1.74
CA PHE A 58 0.93 2.98 2.49
C PHE A 58 -0.30 3.18 1.59
N GLY A 59 -0.35 4.28 0.83
CA GLY A 59 -1.46 4.51 -0.11
C GLY A 59 -1.58 3.42 -1.18
N ALA A 60 -0.46 2.84 -1.60
CA ALA A 60 -0.45 1.70 -2.51
C ALA A 60 -1.05 0.44 -1.86
N VAL A 61 -0.47 -0.05 -0.76
CA VAL A 61 -0.92 -1.31 -0.14
C VAL A 61 -2.32 -1.23 0.46
N GLU A 62 -2.76 -0.04 0.89
CA GLU A 62 -4.14 0.21 1.32
C GLU A 62 -5.11 0.01 0.15
N ALA A 63 -4.90 0.73 -0.97
CA ALA A 63 -5.75 0.62 -2.15
C ALA A 63 -5.68 -0.76 -2.81
N MET A 64 -4.52 -1.43 -2.79
CA MET A 64 -4.36 -2.79 -3.30
C MET A 64 -5.10 -3.81 -2.43
N SER A 65 -5.08 -3.65 -1.10
CA SER A 65 -5.86 -4.48 -0.17
C SER A 65 -7.36 -4.34 -0.47
N ASP A 66 -7.82 -3.10 -0.68
CA ASP A 66 -9.21 -2.79 -1.04
C ASP A 66 -9.60 -3.44 -2.36
N ARG A 67 -8.81 -3.22 -3.41
CA ARG A 67 -9.06 -3.77 -4.75
C ARG A 67 -9.06 -5.29 -4.74
N THR A 68 -8.16 -5.92 -3.98
CA THR A 68 -8.13 -7.38 -3.81
C THR A 68 -9.46 -7.91 -3.27
N CYS A 69 -10.05 -7.22 -2.29
CA CYS A 69 -11.38 -7.57 -1.78
C CYS A 69 -12.51 -7.24 -2.75
N ILE A 70 -12.54 -6.04 -3.31
CA ILE A 70 -13.59 -5.57 -4.20
C ILE A 70 -13.68 -6.47 -5.45
N GLN A 71 -12.55 -6.70 -6.12
CA GLN A 71 -12.50 -7.42 -7.40
C GLN A 71 -12.71 -8.93 -7.22
N SER A 72 -12.32 -9.49 -6.07
CA SER A 72 -12.61 -10.88 -5.73
C SER A 72 -14.01 -11.11 -5.19
N ARG A 73 -14.85 -10.05 -5.12
CA ARG A 73 -16.20 -10.08 -4.50
C ARG A 73 -16.17 -10.57 -3.06
N GLY A 74 -15.14 -10.18 -2.31
CA GLY A 74 -14.93 -10.54 -0.90
C GLY A 74 -14.29 -11.90 -0.66
N ARG A 75 -13.93 -12.66 -1.70
CA ARG A 75 -13.26 -13.97 -1.54
C ARG A 75 -11.83 -13.83 -0.99
N GLN A 76 -11.17 -12.72 -1.29
CA GLN A 76 -9.85 -12.39 -0.74
C GLN A 76 -9.97 -11.11 0.08
N SER A 77 -9.76 -11.19 1.39
CA SER A 77 -9.75 -10.03 2.28
C SER A 77 -8.44 -10.04 3.05
N VAL A 78 -7.45 -9.33 2.52
CA VAL A 78 -6.07 -9.34 3.04
C VAL A 78 -5.60 -7.93 3.38
N GLU A 79 -4.70 -7.84 4.35
CA GLU A 79 -3.98 -6.61 4.68
C GLU A 79 -2.56 -6.74 4.12
N LEU A 80 -2.26 -6.04 3.02
CA LEU A 80 -0.95 -6.11 2.38
C LEU A 80 0.12 -5.35 3.17
N SER A 81 1.33 -5.91 3.20
CA SER A 81 2.46 -5.44 4.00
C SER A 81 3.10 -4.19 3.40
N ALA A 82 2.99 -3.08 4.14
CA ALA A 82 3.72 -1.87 3.79
C ALA A 82 5.24 -2.07 3.87
N VAL A 83 5.76 -2.88 4.81
CA VAL A 83 7.21 -3.05 4.97
C VAL A 83 7.82 -3.91 3.87
N ASP A 84 7.10 -4.90 3.33
CA ASP A 84 7.55 -5.65 2.15
C ASP A 84 7.78 -4.69 0.98
N LEU A 85 6.77 -3.87 0.65
CA LEU A 85 6.88 -2.89 -0.42
C LEU A 85 7.98 -1.83 -0.16
N VAL A 86 8.02 -1.25 1.04
CA VAL A 86 9.01 -0.21 1.42
C VAL A 86 10.44 -0.72 1.33
N SER A 87 10.68 -1.97 1.72
CA SER A 87 12.04 -2.51 1.84
C SER A 87 12.52 -3.25 0.60
N CYS A 88 11.62 -3.82 -0.21
CA CYS A 88 11.97 -4.69 -1.34
C CYS A 88 11.82 -4.03 -2.72
N CYS A 89 10.95 -3.03 -2.90
CA CYS A 89 10.83 -2.36 -4.19
C CYS A 89 11.99 -1.39 -4.45
N ARG A 90 13.01 -1.87 -5.16
CA ARG A 90 14.19 -1.06 -5.53
C ARG A 90 13.88 0.05 -6.54
N GLY A 91 12.88 -0.15 -7.39
CA GLY A 91 12.43 0.84 -8.38
C GLY A 91 11.52 1.94 -7.82
N CYS A 92 11.07 1.82 -6.57
CA CYS A 92 10.08 2.71 -5.98
C CYS A 92 10.67 3.94 -5.27
N GLY A 93 11.99 4.07 -5.22
CA GLY A 93 12.67 5.21 -4.59
C GLY A 93 13.50 4.80 -3.37
N PHE A 94 13.34 5.52 -2.27
CA PHE A 94 14.29 5.54 -1.16
C PHE A 94 13.68 5.06 0.17
N GLY A 95 12.66 4.20 0.12
CA GLY A 95 12.03 3.62 1.32
C GLY A 95 11.45 4.70 2.24
N CYS A 96 12.02 4.82 3.45
CA CYS A 96 11.61 5.83 4.44
C CYS A 96 11.99 7.28 4.08
N ASP A 97 12.84 7.50 3.07
CA ASP A 97 13.21 8.84 2.61
C ASP A 97 12.32 9.36 1.46
N GLY A 98 11.29 8.58 1.10
CA GLY A 98 10.32 8.90 0.06
C GLY A 98 10.35 7.93 -1.11
N GLY A 99 9.35 8.05 -1.99
CA GLY A 99 9.19 7.13 -3.12
C GLY A 99 8.15 7.58 -4.14
N PHE A 100 7.92 6.73 -5.12
CA PHE A 100 7.09 7.00 -6.29
C PHE A 100 5.87 6.08 -6.33
N LEU A 101 4.72 6.62 -6.73
CA LEU A 101 3.46 5.88 -6.72
C LEU A 101 3.39 4.84 -7.84
N GLY A 102 3.68 5.23 -9.09
CA GLY A 102 3.57 4.34 -10.25
C GLY A 102 4.37 3.04 -10.09
N PRO A 103 5.68 3.11 -9.79
CA PRO A 103 6.52 1.91 -9.58
C PRO A 103 6.04 0.98 -8.46
N ALA A 104 5.30 1.48 -7.47
CA ALA A 104 4.74 0.63 -6.42
C ALA A 104 3.64 -0.30 -6.96
N TRP A 105 2.83 0.19 -7.88
CA TRP A 105 1.85 -0.63 -8.60
C TRP A 105 2.54 -1.58 -9.56
N ASP A 106 3.56 -1.10 -10.29
CA ASP A 106 4.37 -1.93 -11.19
C ASP A 106 4.95 -3.14 -10.43
N TYR A 107 5.56 -2.90 -9.26
CA TYR A 107 6.08 -3.94 -8.38
C TYR A 107 5.00 -4.92 -7.88
N TRP A 108 3.79 -4.43 -7.57
CA TRP A 108 2.70 -5.30 -7.14
C TRP A 108 2.26 -6.28 -8.24
N VAL A 109 2.37 -5.90 -9.51
CA VAL A 109 2.03 -6.78 -10.65
C VAL A 109 3.20 -7.68 -11.05
N GLU A 110 4.43 -7.21 -10.95
CA GLU A 110 5.62 -7.99 -11.32
C GLU A 110 6.02 -9.01 -10.23
N GLU A 111 6.04 -8.58 -8.97
CA GLU A 111 6.63 -9.34 -7.85
C GLU A 111 5.60 -9.72 -6.78
N GLY A 112 4.49 -8.99 -6.70
CA GLY A 112 3.49 -9.13 -5.65
C GLY A 112 3.96 -8.63 -4.28
N ILE A 113 3.02 -8.58 -3.34
CA ILE A 113 3.25 -8.09 -1.97
C ILE A 113 2.68 -9.11 -0.98
N VAL A 114 3.44 -9.44 0.07
CA VAL A 114 2.97 -10.35 1.12
C VAL A 114 1.99 -9.66 2.08
N THR A 115 1.28 -10.43 2.89
CA THR A 115 0.42 -9.92 3.96
C THR A 115 1.23 -9.32 5.12
N GLY A 116 0.67 -8.35 5.83
CA GLY A 116 1.33 -7.75 6.99
C GLY A 116 0.52 -6.64 7.64
N SER A 117 0.18 -6.82 8.91
CA SER A 117 -0.61 -5.86 9.68
C SER A 117 0.22 -4.70 10.26
N SER A 118 -0.40 -3.85 11.08
CA SER A 118 0.33 -2.94 11.96
C SER A 118 1.25 -3.68 12.95
N LYS A 119 2.18 -2.94 13.54
CA LYS A 119 3.08 -3.45 14.58
C LYS A 119 2.31 -4.04 15.77
N GLU A 120 1.24 -3.36 16.16
CA GLU A 120 0.44 -3.67 17.35
C GLU A 120 -0.38 -4.95 17.18
N ASN A 121 -0.86 -5.21 15.95
CA ASN A 121 -1.65 -6.41 15.66
C ASN A 121 -0.78 -7.66 15.45
N HIS A 122 0.42 -7.49 14.90
CA HIS A 122 1.41 -8.55 14.71
C HIS A 122 0.93 -9.78 13.90
N THR A 123 0.08 -9.58 12.89
CA THR A 123 -0.47 -10.63 12.02
C THR A 123 0.03 -10.52 10.56
N GLY A 124 -0.15 -11.60 9.79
CA GLY A 124 0.35 -11.72 8.42
C GLY A 124 1.82 -12.11 8.34
N CYS A 125 2.36 -12.18 7.13
CA CYS A 125 3.76 -12.56 6.88
C CYS A 125 4.76 -11.53 7.43
N GLN A 126 4.56 -10.25 7.14
CA GLN A 126 5.48 -9.17 7.53
C GLN A 126 4.74 -7.96 8.13
N PRO A 127 4.41 -7.99 9.45
CA PRO A 127 3.86 -6.84 10.14
C PRO A 127 4.80 -5.63 10.07
N TYR A 128 4.22 -4.43 10.06
CA TYR A 128 4.99 -3.18 10.06
C TYR A 128 5.87 -3.08 11.32
N PRO A 129 7.16 -2.72 11.20
CA PRO A 129 8.09 -2.79 12.34
C PRO A 129 7.99 -1.58 13.28
N PHE A 130 7.40 -0.47 12.82
CA PHE A 130 7.42 0.81 13.52
C PHE A 130 6.10 1.08 14.26
N PRO A 131 6.16 1.63 15.48
CA PRO A 131 4.96 1.86 16.30
C PRO A 131 4.18 3.08 15.82
N LYS A 132 2.90 3.14 16.17
CA LYS A 132 2.07 4.34 15.97
C LYS A 132 2.63 5.58 16.68
N CYS A 133 2.43 6.75 16.09
CA CYS A 133 2.81 8.03 16.67
C CYS A 133 1.90 9.18 16.18
N GLU A 134 1.82 10.27 16.95
CA GLU A 134 1.00 11.43 16.57
C GLU A 134 1.72 12.31 15.55
N HIS A 135 1.06 12.54 14.41
CA HIS A 135 1.54 13.36 13.31
C HIS A 135 0.93 14.76 13.42
N HIS A 136 1.72 15.73 13.87
CA HIS A 136 1.31 17.14 13.96
C HIS A 136 0.05 17.39 14.81
N ALA A 137 -0.25 16.48 15.73
CA ALA A 137 -1.36 16.55 16.66
C ALA A 137 -0.92 16.09 18.04
N ILE A 138 -1.77 16.34 19.03
CA ILE A 138 -1.65 15.79 20.38
C ILE A 138 -2.75 14.75 20.53
N GLY A 139 -2.38 13.56 21.00
CA GLY A 139 -3.32 12.46 21.16
C GLY A 139 -2.78 11.39 22.10
N LYS A 140 -3.26 10.16 21.91
CA LYS A 140 -2.96 9.02 22.80
C LYS A 140 -1.62 8.36 22.51
N TYR A 141 -1.04 8.58 21.33
CA TYR A 141 0.26 8.04 20.95
C TYR A 141 1.39 9.05 21.26
N PRO A 142 2.65 8.61 21.34
CA PRO A 142 3.78 9.53 21.44
C PRO A 142 3.90 10.39 20.19
N ALA A 143 4.38 11.62 20.31
CA ALA A 143 4.64 12.47 19.14
C ALA A 143 5.71 11.85 18.21
N CYS A 144 5.46 11.87 16.90
CA CYS A 144 6.43 11.36 15.92
C CYS A 144 7.74 12.16 15.91
N GLY A 145 7.72 13.44 16.27
CA GLY A 145 8.92 14.31 16.25
C GLY A 145 9.61 14.37 14.88
N LYS A 146 10.91 14.69 14.86
CA LYS A 146 11.67 14.94 13.61
C LYS A 146 12.56 13.79 13.13
N LYS A 147 12.89 12.84 14.02
CA LYS A 147 13.78 11.71 13.67
C LYS A 147 13.03 10.74 12.77
N ILE A 148 13.69 10.28 11.71
CA ILE A 148 13.18 9.29 10.74
C ILE A 148 13.90 7.97 10.93
N TYR A 149 13.15 6.86 10.85
CA TYR A 149 13.71 5.51 10.86
C TYR A 149 14.46 5.22 9.57
N LYS A 150 15.54 4.45 9.66
CA LYS A 150 16.20 3.88 8.49
C LYS A 150 15.27 2.87 7.82
N THR A 151 15.30 2.83 6.50
CA THR A 151 14.60 1.82 5.71
C THR A 151 15.05 0.41 6.16
N PRO A 152 14.11 -0.47 6.55
CA PRO A 152 14.44 -1.86 6.86
C PRO A 152 15.09 -2.56 5.66
N ARG A 153 15.94 -3.56 5.91
CA ARG A 153 16.41 -4.43 4.82
C ARG A 153 15.25 -5.28 4.28
N CYS A 154 15.20 -5.49 2.98
CA CYS A 154 14.32 -6.48 2.37
C CYS A 154 14.62 -7.86 2.95
N LYS A 155 13.66 -8.42 3.69
CA LYS A 155 13.74 -9.80 4.20
C LYS A 155 12.76 -10.63 3.39
N MET A 156 13.23 -11.66 2.69
CA MET A 156 12.34 -12.56 1.95
C MET A 156 11.86 -13.72 2.83
N THR A 157 11.46 -13.41 4.05
CA THR A 157 11.02 -14.37 5.08
C THR A 157 9.88 -13.78 5.90
N CYS A 158 8.92 -14.61 6.28
CA CYS A 158 7.82 -14.23 7.17
C CYS A 158 8.23 -14.31 8.65
N GLN A 159 7.45 -13.67 9.53
CA GLN A 159 7.58 -13.87 10.98
C GLN A 159 7.37 -15.35 11.36
N LYS A 160 8.05 -15.80 12.43
CA LYS A 160 8.10 -17.22 12.83
C LYS A 160 6.74 -17.87 13.11
N SER A 161 5.77 -17.08 13.59
CA SER A 161 4.42 -17.55 13.89
C SER A 161 3.60 -17.84 12.63
N TYR A 162 3.93 -17.19 11.52
CA TYR A 162 3.19 -17.30 10.26
C TYR A 162 3.66 -18.50 9.45
N LYS A 163 2.71 -19.34 9.02
CA LYS A 163 3.02 -20.66 8.45
C LYS A 163 3.18 -20.68 6.93
N ILE A 164 2.63 -19.69 6.24
CA ILE A 164 2.74 -19.60 4.78
C ILE A 164 4.14 -19.05 4.45
N PRO A 165 4.94 -19.73 3.60
CA PRO A 165 6.23 -19.21 3.17
C PRO A 165 6.10 -17.87 2.43
N TYR A 166 7.10 -16.99 2.57
CA TYR A 166 7.10 -15.64 1.97
C TYR A 166 6.70 -15.63 0.48
N ALA A 167 7.33 -16.48 -0.33
CA ALA A 167 7.04 -16.56 -1.76
C ALA A 167 5.61 -17.03 -2.08
N LYS A 168 4.98 -17.82 -1.19
CA LYS A 168 3.61 -18.32 -1.35
C LYS A 168 2.55 -17.35 -0.81
N ASP A 169 2.96 -16.36 -0.02
CA ASP A 169 2.07 -15.33 0.54
C ASP A 169 1.97 -14.08 -0.36
N LYS A 170 2.64 -14.09 -1.52
CA LYS A 170 2.61 -12.98 -2.47
C LYS A 170 1.23 -12.86 -3.13
N HIS A 171 0.63 -11.70 -2.97
CA HIS A 171 -0.57 -11.30 -3.70
C HIS A 171 -0.19 -10.38 -4.86
N VAL A 172 -0.57 -10.76 -6.07
CA VAL A 172 -0.19 -10.11 -7.32
C VAL A 172 -1.40 -9.41 -7.94
N GLY A 173 -1.19 -8.22 -8.50
CA GLY A 173 -2.21 -7.50 -9.26
C GLY A 173 -2.34 -8.00 -10.69
N ASN A 174 -3.52 -7.88 -11.29
CA ASN A 174 -3.76 -8.36 -12.66
C ASN A 174 -3.66 -7.27 -13.74
N VAL A 175 -3.69 -5.97 -13.38
CA VAL A 175 -3.75 -4.85 -14.33
C VAL A 175 -2.99 -3.63 -13.80
N LEU A 176 -2.24 -2.95 -14.67
CA LEU A 176 -1.48 -1.73 -14.41
C LEU A 176 -1.96 -0.55 -15.27
N ASP A 177 -2.68 0.41 -14.68
CA ASP A 177 -3.13 1.62 -15.38
C ASP A 177 -2.87 2.89 -14.55
N ASN A 178 -2.51 3.98 -15.23
CA ASN A 178 -2.70 5.33 -14.70
C ASN A 178 -4.16 5.75 -14.91
N VAL A 179 -4.72 6.56 -14.01
CA VAL A 179 -6.05 7.16 -14.20
C VAL A 179 -5.93 8.67 -14.37
N THR A 180 -6.63 9.22 -15.35
CA THR A 180 -6.88 10.66 -15.48
C THR A 180 -8.31 10.96 -15.02
N ILE A 181 -8.47 12.03 -14.25
CA ILE A 181 -9.76 12.58 -13.80
C ILE A 181 -10.00 13.87 -14.58
#